data_AF-A0A3A8NXU0-F1
#
_entry.id   AF-A0A3A8NXU0-F1
#
_cell.length_a   1.000
_cell.length_b   1.000
_cell.length_c   1.000
_cell.angle_alpha   90.00
_cell.angle_beta   90.00
_cell.angle_gamma   90.00
#
_symmetry.space_group_name_H-M   'P 1'
#
loop_
_entity.id
_entity.type
_entity.pdbx_description
1 polymer ?
#
loop_
_entity_poly.entity_id
_entity_poly.type
_entity_poly.pdbx_seq_one_letter_code
_entity_poly.pdbx_strand_id
1 'polypeptide(L)'
;AAASGLMLVAPEKRNPLLASSFGTGELIRHALDNGIRHIILGIGGSATVDGGMGMAQALGVRFLDAYGQVLAANGGNLARVASIEMDECDPRLANCHIEVACDVNNPLVGARGAAAVFGPQKGATPEMVEELEQG
;
A
#
# COMPACT_ATOMS: atom_id res chain seq x y z
N ALA A 1 -7.20 5.85 5.92
CA ALA A 1 -8.57 5.99 5.36
C ALA A 1 -8.80 7.22 4.47
N ALA A 2 -8.33 8.43 4.85
CA ALA A 2 -8.72 9.66 4.14
C ALA A 2 -8.37 9.72 2.64
N ALA A 3 -7.28 9.06 2.21
CA ALA A 3 -6.90 9.00 0.79
C ALA A 3 -7.16 7.62 0.15
N SER A 4 -7.09 6.55 0.94
CA SER A 4 -7.06 5.15 0.45
C SER A 4 -8.07 4.25 1.18
N GLY A 5 -9.19 4.84 1.63
CA GLY A 5 -10.15 4.21 2.53
C GLY A 5 -11.30 3.49 1.85
N LEU A 6 -11.82 2.44 2.50
CA LEU A 6 -12.95 1.63 2.02
C LEU A 6 -14.24 2.44 1.81
N MET A 7 -14.42 3.51 2.58
CA MET A 7 -15.56 4.43 2.48
C MET A 7 -15.51 5.34 1.24
N LEU A 8 -14.37 5.45 0.58
CA LEU A 8 -14.22 6.22 -0.66
C LEU A 8 -14.60 5.41 -1.90
N VAL A 9 -14.82 4.10 -1.74
CA VAL A 9 -15.09 3.17 -2.84
C VAL A 9 -16.49 2.58 -2.67
N ALA A 10 -17.38 2.89 -3.62
CA ALA A 10 -18.70 2.29 -3.70
C ALA A 10 -18.59 0.75 -3.68
N PRO A 11 -19.47 0.02 -2.96
CA PRO A 11 -19.35 -1.43 -2.80
C PRO A 11 -19.11 -2.21 -4.11
N GLU A 12 -19.82 -1.85 -5.17
CA GLU A 12 -19.74 -2.46 -6.50
C GLU A 12 -18.45 -2.16 -7.27
N LYS A 13 -17.65 -1.19 -6.82
CA LYS A 13 -16.35 -0.82 -7.40
C LYS A 13 -15.16 -1.32 -6.58
N ARG A 14 -15.41 -2.06 -5.50
CA ARG A 14 -14.36 -2.58 -4.62
C ARG A 14 -13.59 -3.69 -5.32
N ASN A 15 -12.33 -3.42 -5.62
CA ASN A 15 -11.41 -4.39 -6.18
C ASN A 15 -10.01 -4.15 -5.60
N PRO A 16 -9.54 -5.01 -4.68
CA PRO A 16 -8.27 -4.83 -4.01
C PRO A 16 -7.05 -5.09 -4.92
N LEU A 17 -7.23 -5.78 -6.06
CA LEU A 17 -6.17 -5.93 -7.08
C LEU A 17 -5.86 -4.60 -7.77
N LEU A 18 -6.83 -3.69 -7.84
CA LEU A 18 -6.70 -2.40 -8.52
C LEU A 18 -6.52 -1.22 -7.54
N ALA A 19 -6.99 -1.37 -6.30
CA ALA A 19 -6.92 -0.33 -5.30
C ALA A 19 -5.46 0.00 -4.94
N SER A 20 -5.17 1.29 -4.75
CA SER A 20 -3.82 1.80 -4.52
C SER A 20 -3.73 2.61 -3.24
N SER A 21 -2.62 2.46 -2.50
CA SER A 21 -2.29 3.28 -1.35
C SER A 21 -1.56 4.59 -1.72
N PHE A 22 -1.43 4.91 -3.01
CA PHE A 22 -0.67 6.06 -3.51
C PHE A 22 -1.02 7.39 -2.84
N GLY A 23 -2.31 7.69 -2.70
CA GLY A 23 -2.76 8.93 -2.04
C GLY A 23 -2.33 9.04 -0.57
N THR A 24 -2.10 7.92 0.13
CA THR A 24 -1.50 7.95 1.47
C THR A 24 -0.06 8.49 1.42
N GLY A 25 0.73 8.07 0.44
CA GLY A 25 2.09 8.57 0.26
C GLY A 25 2.11 10.05 -0.16
N GLU A 26 1.12 10.50 -0.93
CA GLU A 26 0.97 11.93 -1.24
C GLU A 26 0.70 12.79 0.01
N LEU A 27 -0.12 12.30 0.95
CA LEU A 27 -0.35 12.99 2.22
C LEU A 27 0.92 13.03 3.08
N ILE A 28 1.70 11.96 3.10
CA ILE A 28 3.00 11.92 3.80
C ILE A 28 3.95 12.93 3.16
N ARG A 29 4.09 12.92 1.83
CA ARG A 29 4.93 13.88 1.09
C ARG A 29 4.51 15.32 1.40
N HIS A 30 3.21 15.60 1.40
CA HIS A 30 2.69 16.92 1.73
C HIS A 30 3.05 17.33 3.18
N ALA A 31 2.99 16.43 4.15
CA ALA A 31 3.44 16.72 5.51
C ALA A 31 4.95 17.03 5.55
N LEU A 32 5.77 16.26 4.83
CA LEU A 32 7.21 16.49 4.72
C LEU A 32 7.54 17.84 4.07
N ASP A 33 6.78 18.24 3.04
CA ASP A 33 6.87 19.54 2.35
C ASP A 33 6.61 20.71 3.31
N ASN A 34 5.72 20.51 4.29
CA ASN A 34 5.44 21.49 5.34
C ASN A 34 6.43 21.42 6.52
N GLY A 35 7.54 20.71 6.37
CA GLY A 35 8.58 20.63 7.40
C GLY A 35 8.23 19.75 8.60
N ILE A 36 7.13 18.98 8.54
CA ILE A 36 6.75 18.05 9.60
C ILE A 36 7.76 16.90 9.67
N ARG A 37 8.20 16.54 10.88
CA ARG A 37 9.16 15.46 11.15
C ARG A 37 8.68 14.43 12.17
N HIS A 38 7.45 14.57 12.65
CA HIS A 38 6.76 13.55 13.44
C HIS A 38 5.37 13.34 12.86
N ILE A 39 5.11 12.14 12.34
CA ILE A 39 3.85 11.78 11.70
C ILE A 39 3.25 10.60 12.46
N ILE A 40 2.00 10.74 12.90
CA ILE A 40 1.20 9.63 13.42
C ILE A 40 0.26 9.18 12.30
N LEU A 41 0.41 7.95 11.83
CA LEU A 41 -0.33 7.37 10.72
C LEU A 41 -1.34 6.32 11.21
N GLY A 42 -2.62 6.62 11.05
CA GLY A 42 -3.70 5.64 11.23
C GLY A 42 -3.97 4.85 9.95
N ILE A 43 -3.77 3.53 9.99
CA ILE A 43 -3.89 2.64 8.81
C ILE A 43 -5.22 1.89 8.71
N GLY A 44 -6.10 2.03 9.70
CA GLY A 44 -7.43 1.40 9.71
C GLY A 44 -8.34 1.83 8.55
N GLY A 45 -9.26 0.93 8.18
CA GLY A 45 -10.32 1.20 7.20
C GLY A 45 -9.83 1.36 5.75
N SER A 46 -8.74 0.70 5.36
CA SER A 46 -8.19 0.76 4.00
C SER A 46 -9.05 0.01 2.97
N ALA A 47 -9.04 0.49 1.73
CA ALA A 47 -9.59 -0.21 0.56
C ALA A 47 -8.55 -1.13 -0.13
N THR A 48 -7.28 -1.04 0.28
CA THR A 48 -6.14 -1.53 -0.49
C THR A 48 -5.57 -2.83 0.08
N VAL A 49 -5.00 -3.67 -0.80
CA VAL A 49 -4.14 -4.81 -0.44
C VAL A 49 -2.93 -4.77 -1.37
N ASP A 50 -2.22 -3.65 -1.38
CA ASP A 50 -1.10 -3.38 -2.30
C ASP A 50 0.26 -3.41 -1.59
N GLY A 51 0.34 -4.00 -0.39
CA GLY A 51 1.60 -4.08 0.38
C GLY A 51 2.21 -2.72 0.77
N GLY A 52 1.49 -1.61 0.56
CA GLY A 52 2.06 -0.26 0.67
C GLY A 52 2.90 0.15 -0.53
N MET A 53 2.88 -0.61 -1.62
CA MET A 53 3.61 -0.32 -2.87
C MET A 53 3.24 1.06 -3.42
N GLY A 54 1.94 1.39 -3.46
CA GLY A 54 1.52 2.71 -3.93
C GLY A 54 2.03 3.85 -3.06
N MET A 55 1.93 3.72 -1.74
CA MET A 55 2.48 4.70 -0.79
C MET A 55 3.97 4.90 -0.99
N ALA A 56 4.73 3.81 -1.15
CA ALA A 56 6.16 3.87 -1.40
C ALA A 56 6.49 4.53 -2.76
N GLN A 57 5.72 4.24 -3.82
CA GLN A 57 5.89 4.89 -5.13
C GLN A 57 5.63 6.39 -5.09
N ALA A 58 4.61 6.84 -4.35
CA ALA A 58 4.35 8.27 -4.17
C ALA A 58 5.50 9.00 -3.43
N LEU A 59 6.32 8.25 -2.70
CA LEU A 59 7.51 8.71 -1.97
C LEU A 59 8.82 8.46 -2.72
N GLY A 60 8.76 8.05 -4.00
CA GLY A 60 9.94 7.94 -4.88
C GLY A 60 10.55 6.54 -5.03
N VAL A 61 9.97 5.51 -4.41
CA VAL A 61 10.41 4.13 -4.64
C VAL A 61 9.92 3.65 -6.00
N ARG A 62 10.74 2.91 -6.76
CA ARG A 62 10.33 2.30 -8.04
C ARG A 62 10.31 0.79 -7.91
N PHE A 63 9.19 0.18 -8.27
CA PHE A 63 9.02 -1.27 -8.34
C PHE A 63 9.03 -1.68 -9.80
N LEU A 64 9.96 -2.55 -10.18
CA LEU A 64 10.16 -2.96 -11.57
C LEU A 64 9.80 -4.43 -11.76
N ASP A 65 9.30 -4.76 -12.94
CA ASP A 65 9.14 -6.15 -13.37
C ASP A 65 10.45 -6.73 -13.93
N ALA A 66 10.39 -8.01 -14.32
CA ALA A 66 11.55 -8.75 -14.85
C ALA A 66 12.16 -8.14 -16.12
N TYR A 67 11.46 -7.21 -16.77
CA TYR A 67 11.91 -6.50 -17.97
C TYR A 67 12.38 -5.07 -17.67
N GLY A 68 12.49 -4.71 -16.38
CA GLY A 68 12.87 -3.38 -15.93
C GLY A 68 11.78 -2.32 -16.13
N GLN A 69 10.52 -2.72 -16.37
CA GLN A 69 9.41 -1.77 -16.53
C GLN A 69 8.80 -1.45 -15.17
N VAL A 70 8.46 -0.17 -14.97
CA VAL A 70 7.81 0.28 -13.73
C VAL A 70 6.40 -0.31 -13.64
N LEU A 71 6.13 -0.98 -12.52
CA LEU A 71 4.82 -1.54 -12.21
C LEU A 71 3.84 -0.47 -11.72
N ALA A 72 2.58 -0.64 -12.06
CA ALA A 72 1.52 0.22 -11.52
C ALA A 72 1.25 -0.11 -10.05
N ALA A 73 0.97 0.94 -9.28
CA ALA A 73 0.77 0.97 -7.84
C ALA A 73 -0.47 0.20 -7.34
N ASN A 74 -0.54 -1.12 -7.41
CA ASN A 74 -1.69 -1.89 -6.93
C ASN A 74 -1.36 -3.35 -6.54
N GLY A 75 -2.29 -4.01 -5.86
CA GLY A 75 -2.10 -5.37 -5.37
C GLY A 75 -1.89 -6.42 -6.45
N GLY A 76 -2.56 -6.30 -7.61
CA GLY A 76 -2.46 -7.27 -8.70
C GLY A 76 -1.09 -7.27 -9.40
N ASN A 77 -0.23 -6.30 -9.13
CA ASN A 77 1.13 -6.26 -9.67
C ASN A 77 2.21 -6.72 -8.69
N LEU A 78 1.87 -7.00 -7.41
CA LEU A 78 2.87 -7.35 -6.39
C LEU A 78 3.69 -8.58 -6.78
N ALA A 79 3.03 -9.65 -7.25
CA ALA A 79 3.70 -10.89 -7.66
C ALA A 79 4.64 -10.72 -8.88
N ARG A 80 4.56 -9.57 -9.59
CA ARG A 80 5.42 -9.25 -10.74
C ARG A 80 6.68 -8.48 -10.36
N VAL A 81 6.82 -8.03 -9.10
CA VAL A 81 7.97 -7.25 -8.64
C VAL A 81 9.22 -8.13 -8.71
N ALA A 82 10.17 -7.73 -9.56
CA ALA A 82 11.46 -8.37 -9.72
C ALA A 82 12.60 -7.57 -9.07
N SER A 83 12.47 -6.23 -9.01
CA SER A 83 13.42 -5.37 -8.32
C SER A 83 12.75 -4.14 -7.71
N ILE A 84 13.41 -3.59 -6.67
CA ILE A 84 12.99 -2.38 -5.97
C ILE A 84 14.16 -1.41 -5.99
N GLU A 85 13.96 -0.23 -6.56
CA GLU A 85 14.93 0.87 -6.59
C GLU A 85 14.50 1.95 -5.60
N MET A 86 15.42 2.41 -4.76
CA MET A 86 15.16 3.37 -3.67
C MET A 86 15.99 4.65 -3.80
N ASP A 87 16.76 4.81 -4.88
CA ASP A 87 17.66 5.96 -5.04
C ASP A 87 16.92 7.31 -5.11
N GLU A 88 15.67 7.30 -5.58
CA GLU A 88 14.78 8.46 -5.64
C GLU A 88 13.84 8.58 -4.43
N CYS A 89 13.98 7.69 -3.43
CA CYS A 89 13.16 7.73 -2.23
C CYS A 89 13.37 9.04 -1.46
N ASP A 90 12.29 9.64 -0.98
CA ASP A 90 12.31 10.95 -0.32
C ASP A 90 13.28 10.96 0.88
N PRO A 91 14.42 11.67 0.79
CA PRO A 91 15.48 11.59 1.80
C PRO A 91 15.05 12.17 3.16
N ARG A 92 13.95 12.95 3.19
CA ARG A 92 13.41 13.51 4.43
C ARG A 92 12.82 12.44 5.34
N LEU A 93 12.44 11.28 4.79
CA LEU A 93 11.95 10.13 5.55
C LEU A 93 12.99 9.64 6.58
N ALA A 94 14.29 9.69 6.24
CA ALA A 94 15.36 9.28 7.14
C ALA A 94 15.44 10.14 8.43
N ASN A 95 14.91 11.36 8.39
CA ASN A 95 14.88 12.29 9.51
C ASN A 95 13.46 12.53 10.04
N CYS A 96 12.49 11.69 9.66
CA CYS A 96 11.11 11.78 10.09
C CYS A 96 10.77 10.60 11.00
N HIS A 97 10.31 10.89 12.21
CA HIS A 97 9.72 9.90 13.10
C HIS A 97 8.30 9.58 12.63
N ILE A 98 8.03 8.33 12.26
CA ILE A 98 6.71 7.89 11.79
C ILE A 98 6.20 6.81 12.73
N GLU A 99 5.10 7.10 13.41
CA GLU A 99 4.41 6.16 14.29
C GLU A 99 3.16 5.65 13.60
N VAL A 100 3.03 4.33 13.49
CA VAL A 100 1.87 3.71 12.86
C VAL A 100 0.96 3.17 13.94
N ALA A 101 -0.27 3.68 14.00
CA ALA A 101 -1.30 3.14 14.88
C ALA A 101 -1.84 1.84 14.25
N CYS A 102 -1.38 0.70 14.77
CA CYS A 102 -1.77 -0.65 14.37
C CYS A 102 -2.41 -1.38 15.56
N ASP A 103 -3.64 -1.85 15.39
CA ASP A 103 -4.44 -2.54 16.40
C ASP A 103 -4.53 -4.07 16.19
N VAL A 104 -3.83 -4.59 15.18
CA VAL A 104 -3.83 -6.02 14.80
C VAL A 104 -2.42 -6.59 14.73
N ASN A 105 -2.29 -7.90 14.87
CA ASN A 105 -1.02 -8.63 14.82
C ASN A 105 -0.92 -9.60 13.62
N ASN A 106 -1.74 -9.38 12.60
CA ASN A 106 -1.76 -10.18 11.39
C ASN A 106 -0.44 -10.01 10.62
N PRO A 107 0.21 -11.12 10.19
CA PRO A 107 1.36 -11.04 9.31
C PRO A 107 0.98 -10.53 7.91
N LEU A 108 2.00 -10.27 7.07
CA LEU A 108 1.78 -9.86 5.69
C LEU A 108 1.08 -10.95 4.87
N VAL A 109 1.58 -12.19 4.96
CA VAL A 109 1.11 -13.36 4.20
C VAL A 109 0.74 -14.54 5.11
N GLY A 110 0.08 -15.55 4.52
CA GLY A 110 -0.31 -16.82 5.13
C GLY A 110 -1.78 -16.86 5.55
N ALA A 111 -2.17 -17.92 6.28
CA ALA A 111 -3.56 -18.13 6.67
C ALA A 111 -4.17 -17.01 7.56
N ARG A 112 -3.31 -16.20 8.20
CA ARG A 112 -3.70 -14.99 8.95
C ARG A 112 -3.19 -13.70 8.29
N GLY A 113 -2.76 -13.79 7.03
CA GLY A 113 -2.18 -12.73 6.22
C GLY A 113 -3.16 -11.60 5.92
N ALA A 114 -2.62 -10.51 5.37
CA ALA A 114 -3.41 -9.32 5.09
C ALA A 114 -4.48 -9.56 4.02
N ALA A 115 -4.17 -10.30 2.95
CA ALA A 115 -5.13 -10.63 1.90
C ALA A 115 -6.17 -11.64 2.40
N ALA A 116 -5.72 -12.71 3.06
CA ALA A 116 -6.62 -13.73 3.62
C ALA A 116 -7.65 -13.17 4.62
N VAL A 117 -7.23 -12.29 5.53
CA VAL A 117 -8.10 -11.80 6.62
C VAL A 117 -8.88 -10.55 6.23
N PHE A 118 -8.25 -9.60 5.52
CA PHE A 118 -8.87 -8.30 5.24
C PHE A 118 -9.26 -8.09 3.78
N GLY A 119 -8.85 -8.97 2.86
CA GLY A 119 -9.23 -8.91 1.44
C GLY A 119 -10.73 -9.06 1.20
N PRO A 120 -11.44 -10.02 1.82
CA PRO A 120 -12.86 -10.24 1.54
C PRO A 120 -13.75 -9.02 1.79
N GLN A 121 -13.55 -8.30 2.90
CA GLN A 121 -14.29 -7.06 3.18
C GLN A 121 -13.97 -5.91 2.20
N LYS A 122 -12.85 -6.01 1.48
CA LYS A 122 -12.41 -5.08 0.44
C LYS A 122 -12.82 -5.54 -0.97
N GLY A 123 -13.61 -6.61 -1.09
CA GLY A 123 -14.12 -7.13 -2.37
C GLY A 123 -13.26 -8.22 -3.02
N ALA A 124 -12.28 -8.80 -2.32
CA ALA A 124 -11.51 -9.93 -2.86
C ALA A 124 -12.38 -11.20 -2.93
N THR A 125 -12.36 -11.88 -4.08
CA THR A 125 -12.80 -13.29 -4.18
C THR A 125 -11.69 -14.21 -3.65
N PRO A 126 -11.96 -15.51 -3.40
CA PRO A 126 -10.92 -16.47 -3.02
C PRO A 126 -9.75 -16.50 -4.01
N GLU A 127 -10.02 -16.42 -5.31
CA GLU A 127 -8.99 -16.41 -6.36
C GLU A 127 -8.14 -15.13 -6.28
N MET A 128 -8.76 -13.97 -6.02
CA MET A 128 -8.03 -12.72 -5.82
C MET A 128 -7.15 -12.78 -4.56
N VAL A 129 -7.62 -13.45 -3.50
CA VAL A 129 -6.81 -13.65 -2.28
C VAL A 129 -5.58 -14.48 -2.60
N GLU A 130 -5.73 -15.58 -3.34
CA GLU A 130 -4.59 -16.41 -3.76
C GLU A 130 -3.58 -15.61 -4.58
N GLU A 131 -4.04 -14.78 -5.53
CA GLU A 131 -3.18 -13.91 -6.33
C GLU A 131 -2.42 -12.89 -5.46
N LEU A 132 -3.12 -12.22 -4.55
CA LEU A 132 -2.54 -11.23 -3.63
C LEU A 132 -1.51 -11.84 -2.67
N GLU A 133 -1.70 -13.11 -2.26
CA GLU A 133 -0.78 -13.83 -1.38
C GLU A 133 0.53 -14.26 -2.08
N GLN A 134 0.60 -14.25 -3.41
CA GLN A 134 1.85 -14.50 -4.15
C GLN A 134 2.77 -13.27 -4.20
N GLY A 135 2.28 -12.11 -3.76
CA GLY A 135 2.96 -10.81 -3.82
C GLY A 135 3.55 -10.33 -2.51
#